data_AF-A0A3N5TLR6-F1
#
_entry.id   AF-A0A3N5TLR6-F1
#
_cell.length_a   1.000
_cell.length_b   1.000
_cell.length_c   1.000
_cell.angle_alpha   90.00
_cell.angle_beta   90.00
_cell.angle_gamma   90.00
#
_symmetry.space_group_name_H-M   'P 1'
#
loop_
_entity.id
_entity.type
_entity.pdbx_description
1 polymer ?
#
loop_
_entity_poly.entity_id
_entity_poly.type
_entity_poly.pdbx_seq_one_letter_code
_entity_poly.pdbx_strand_id
1 'polypeptide(L)'
;MVAPGTSLWAFRSSRAGTFDEGEWTIRGRVSSGLPGADVQPFSWRFERLKVDSPSIPVPLSEKCKRIQWLKPCMKCWVVFQEWTDRSQFEVAAFNRTVA
;
A
#
# COMPACT_ATOMS: atom_id res chain seq x y z
N MET A 1 -7.30 -5.57 14.09
CA MET A 1 -7.63 -6.54 13.00
C MET A 1 -6.45 -6.72 12.06
N VAL A 2 -6.46 -7.77 11.23
CA VAL A 2 -5.41 -8.09 10.25
C VAL A 2 -6.06 -8.31 8.88
N ALA A 3 -5.59 -7.62 7.84
CA ALA A 3 -6.05 -7.82 6.47
C ALA A 3 -5.04 -8.67 5.67
N PRO A 4 -5.30 -9.97 5.45
CA PRO A 4 -4.45 -10.82 4.61
C PRO A 4 -4.62 -10.45 3.13
N GLY A 5 -3.57 -10.66 2.33
CA GLY A 5 -3.64 -10.48 0.86
C GLY A 5 -3.65 -9.02 0.37
N THR A 6 -3.35 -8.06 1.24
CA THR A 6 -3.26 -6.64 0.88
C THR A 6 -2.04 -6.40 0.01
N SER A 7 -2.16 -5.64 -1.07
CA SER A 7 -0.99 -5.24 -1.89
C SER A 7 -0.64 -3.78 -1.66
N LEU A 8 0.65 -3.47 -1.74
CA LEU A 8 1.18 -2.12 -1.52
C LEU A 8 1.61 -1.48 -2.85
N TRP A 9 1.24 -0.21 -3.04
CA TRP A 9 1.24 0.43 -4.36
C TRP A 9 2.10 1.68 -4.47
N ALA A 10 2.63 2.18 -3.34
CA ALA A 10 3.32 3.46 -3.32
C ALA A 10 4.47 3.49 -2.31
N PHE A 11 5.58 4.15 -2.69
CA PHE A 11 6.72 4.41 -1.82
C PHE A 11 6.71 5.86 -1.32
N ARG A 12 7.22 6.12 -0.10
CA ARG A 12 7.20 7.41 0.65
C ARG A 12 5.84 7.95 1.14
N SER A 13 4.73 7.48 0.58
CA SER A 13 3.38 7.69 1.16
C SER A 13 2.60 6.39 1.36
N SER A 14 3.26 5.23 1.24
CA SER A 14 2.80 3.86 1.54
C SER A 14 1.29 3.71 1.55
N ARG A 15 0.66 3.75 0.38
CA ARG A 15 -0.77 3.46 0.26
C ARG A 15 -0.96 1.98 0.07
N ALA A 16 -1.86 1.42 0.87
CA ALA A 16 -2.27 0.02 0.76
C ALA A 16 -3.61 -0.07 0.05
N GLY A 17 -3.77 -1.14 -0.72
CA GLY A 17 -5.02 -1.45 -1.39
C GLY A 17 -5.28 -2.95 -1.40
N THR A 18 -6.55 -3.31 -1.46
CA THR A 18 -7.00 -4.70 -1.59
C THR A 18 -7.49 -4.94 -3.01
N PHE A 19 -7.28 -6.16 -3.51
CA PHE A 19 -7.95 -6.63 -4.72
C PHE A 19 -9.18 -7.40 -4.29
N ASP A 20 -10.35 -6.94 -4.71
CA ASP A 20 -11.62 -7.60 -4.42
C ASP A 20 -12.47 -7.61 -5.69
N GLU A 21 -13.11 -8.73 -5.99
CA GLU A 21 -14.01 -8.87 -7.16
C GLU A 21 -13.42 -8.44 -8.52
N GLY A 22 -12.10 -8.53 -8.70
CA GLY A 22 -11.44 -8.11 -9.94
C GLY A 22 -11.04 -6.61 -9.98
N GLU A 23 -11.34 -5.87 -8.92
CA GLU A 23 -11.05 -4.44 -8.79
C GLU A 23 -10.10 -4.13 -7.63
N TRP A 24 -9.27 -3.12 -7.84
CA TRP A 24 -8.34 -2.64 -6.82
C TRP A 24 -8.89 -1.43 -6.10
N THR A 25 -9.01 -1.52 -4.78
CA THR A 25 -9.49 -0.42 -3.94
C THR A 25 -8.37 0.08 -3.02
N ILE A 26 -8.10 1.39 -3.03
CA ILE A 26 -7.21 2.01 -2.03
C ILE A 26 -7.91 2.00 -0.68
N ARG A 27 -7.27 1.36 0.30
CA ARG A 27 -7.78 1.24 1.68
C ARG A 27 -7.14 2.24 2.65
N GLY A 28 -6.15 3.02 2.23
CA GLY A 28 -5.59 4.10 3.05
C GLY A 28 -4.07 4.17 3.04
N ARG A 29 -3.52 4.97 3.95
CA ARG A 29 -2.07 5.11 4.16
C ARG A 29 -1.62 4.21 5.30
N VAL A 30 -0.51 3.51 5.07
CA VAL A 30 0.18 2.63 6.02
C VAL A 30 1.56 3.21 6.26
N SER A 31 1.68 4.17 7.18
CA SER A 31 2.93 4.94 7.40
C SER A 31 3.82 4.42 8.54
N SER A 32 3.38 3.42 9.29
CA SER A 32 4.08 2.85 10.44
C SER A 32 4.30 1.35 10.27
N GLY A 33 5.16 0.75 11.10
CA GLY A 33 5.37 -0.70 11.16
C GLY A 33 6.41 -1.27 10.18
N LEU A 34 6.98 -0.46 9.28
CA LEU A 34 8.18 -0.85 8.53
C LEU A 34 9.42 -0.69 9.44
N PRO A 35 10.14 -1.76 9.80
CA PRO A 35 11.38 -1.62 10.55
C PRO A 35 12.37 -0.76 9.76
N GLY A 36 13.04 0.19 10.41
CA GLY A 36 14.04 1.05 9.74
C GLY A 36 15.15 0.27 9.03
N ALA A 37 15.48 -0.93 9.54
CA ALA A 37 16.40 -1.88 8.93
C ALA A 37 15.84 -2.57 7.66
N ASP A 38 14.52 -2.69 7.53
CA ASP A 38 13.86 -3.28 6.36
C ASP A 38 13.64 -2.26 5.23
N VAL A 39 13.62 -0.96 5.53
CA VAL A 39 13.43 0.08 4.51
C VAL A 39 14.53 0.04 3.44
N GLN A 40 15.78 -0.31 3.79
CA GLN A 40 16.88 -0.43 2.83
C GLN A 40 16.69 -1.60 1.84
N PRO A 41 16.48 -2.86 2.27
CA PRO A 41 16.18 -3.95 1.35
C PRO A 41 14.86 -3.75 0.59
N PHE A 42 13.93 -2.96 1.10
CA PHE A 42 12.76 -2.56 0.33
C PHE A 42 13.05 -1.48 -0.71
N SER A 43 14.00 -0.57 -0.46
CA SER A 43 14.28 0.56 -1.35
C SER A 43 14.73 0.11 -2.75
N TRP A 44 15.69 -0.81 -2.86
CA TRP A 44 16.14 -1.32 -4.17
C TRP A 44 15.04 -2.07 -4.91
N ARG A 45 14.19 -2.79 -4.17
CA ARG A 45 13.07 -3.54 -4.76
C ARG A 45 12.01 -2.57 -5.25
N PHE A 46 11.70 -1.52 -4.50
CA PHE A 46 10.76 -0.49 -4.89
C PHE A 46 11.25 0.35 -6.07
N GLU A 47 12.54 0.67 -6.15
CA GLU A 47 13.11 1.37 -7.32
C GLU A 47 12.82 0.62 -8.63
N ARG A 48 12.96 -0.72 -8.63
CA ARG A 48 12.66 -1.56 -9.80
C ARG A 48 11.17 -1.70 -10.12
N LEU A 49 10.32 -1.37 -9.17
CA LEU A 49 8.87 -1.46 -9.31
C LEU A 49 8.23 -0.11 -9.64
N LYS A 50 9.01 0.98 -9.72
CA LYS A 50 8.49 2.29 -10.08
C LYS A 50 7.77 2.27 -11.42
N VAL A 51 6.64 2.94 -11.44
CA VAL A 51 5.85 3.22 -12.65
C VAL A 51 5.41 4.68 -12.61
N ASP A 52 5.21 5.26 -13.79
CA ASP A 52 4.84 6.68 -13.91
C ASP A 52 3.36 6.92 -13.56
N SER A 53 2.53 5.90 -13.71
CA SER A 53 1.10 5.94 -13.43
C SER A 53 0.66 4.67 -12.68
N PRO A 54 -0.39 4.76 -11.85
CA PRO A 54 -0.91 3.58 -11.16
C PRO A 54 -1.46 2.60 -12.18
N SER A 55 -1.16 1.31 -12.00
CA SER A 55 -1.73 0.23 -12.83
C SER A 55 -3.21 -0.05 -12.52
N ILE A 56 -3.87 0.83 -11.75
CA ILE A 56 -5.26 0.68 -11.30
C ILE A 56 -6.04 1.97 -11.54
N PRO A 57 -7.34 1.88 -11.83
CA PRO A 57 -8.21 3.02 -11.96
C PRO A 57 -8.47 3.62 -10.57
N VAL A 58 -7.50 4.37 -10.07
CA VAL A 58 -7.69 5.18 -8.86
C VAL A 58 -8.15 6.56 -9.27
N PRO A 59 -9.17 7.13 -8.59
CA PRO A 59 -9.48 8.53 -8.76
C PRO A 59 -8.24 9.34 -8.34
N LEU A 60 -7.51 9.83 -9.36
CA LEU A 60 -6.29 10.62 -9.20
C LEU A 60 -6.68 12.00 -8.67
N SER A 61 -6.98 12.08 -7.38
CA SER A 61 -7.11 13.37 -6.68
C SER A 61 -5.78 14.13 -6.79
N GLU A 62 -5.79 15.45 -6.62
CA GLU A 62 -4.56 16.26 -6.58
C GLU A 62 -3.52 15.74 -5.58
N LYS A 63 -3.97 15.10 -4.49
CA LYS A 63 -3.10 14.47 -3.48
C LYS A 63 -2.31 13.27 -4.00
N CYS A 64 -2.65 12.76 -5.19
CA CYS A 64 -1.97 11.67 -5.87
C CYS A 64 -0.82 12.12 -6.79
N LYS A 65 -0.73 13.42 -7.11
CA LYS A 65 0.31 13.98 -8.01
C LYS A 65 1.74 13.89 -7.44
N ARG A 66 1.88 13.73 -6.11
CA ARG A 66 3.17 13.64 -5.41
C ARG A 66 3.54 12.21 -4.98
N ILE A 67 2.80 11.22 -5.47
CA ILE A 67 2.97 9.82 -5.09
C ILE A 67 3.88 9.14 -6.11
N GLN A 68 4.92 8.45 -5.63
CA GLN A 68 5.66 7.50 -6.45
C GLN A 68 4.88 6.20 -6.54
N TRP A 69 4.38 5.88 -7.72
CA TRP A 69 3.65 4.65 -7.97
C TRP A 69 4.58 3.46 -8.15
N LEU A 70 4.13 2.30 -7.69
CA LEU A 70 4.80 1.03 -7.82
C LEU A 70 3.88 0.00 -8.50
N LYS A 71 4.50 -0.97 -9.18
CA LYS A 71 3.80 -2.18 -9.64
C LYS A 71 3.26 -2.95 -8.43
N PRO A 72 2.03 -3.48 -8.52
CA PRO A 72 1.37 -4.19 -7.43
C PRO A 72 1.75 -5.65 -7.30
N CYS A 73 3.04 -5.93 -7.30
CA CYS A 73 3.53 -7.30 -7.17
C CYS A 73 3.94 -7.65 -5.73
N MET A 74 3.77 -6.73 -4.77
CA MET A 74 4.14 -6.95 -3.38
C MET A 74 2.90 -7.09 -2.50
N LYS A 75 2.70 -8.31 -1.99
CA LYS A 75 1.67 -8.62 -1.00
C LYS A 75 2.23 -8.42 0.40
N CYS A 76 1.40 -7.94 1.31
CA CYS A 76 1.73 -7.68 2.70
C CYS A 76 0.53 -7.90 3.61
N TRP A 77 0.83 -8.07 4.88
CA TRP A 77 -0.14 -8.07 5.96
C TRP A 77 -0.14 -6.68 6.57
N VAL A 78 -1.32 -6.12 6.72
CA VAL A 78 -1.55 -4.83 7.38
C VAL A 78 -2.32 -5.11 8.66
N VAL A 79 -1.82 -4.57 9.77
CA VAL A 79 -2.57 -4.48 11.03
C VAL A 79 -3.23 -3.11 11.08
N PHE A 80 -4.46 -3.06 11.55
CA PHE A 80 -5.21 -1.81 11.67
C PHE A 80 -6.21 -1.94 12.83
N GLN A 81 -6.62 -0.81 13.39
CA GLN A 81 -7.54 -0.79 14.53
C GLN A 81 -8.95 -1.17 14.07
N GLU A 82 -9.51 -0.39 13.16
CA GLU A 82 -10.87 -0.57 12.67
C GLU A 82 -11.05 -0.16 11.20
N TRP A 83 -12.18 -0.59 10.63
CA TRP A 83 -12.64 -0.11 9.34
C TRP A 83 -13.43 1.17 9.54
N THR A 84 -13.10 2.20 8.77
CA THR A 84 -13.96 3.40 8.67
C THR A 84 -15.21 3.10 7.83
N ASP A 85 -16.23 3.95 7.95
CA ASP A 85 -17.47 3.89 7.13
C ASP A 85 -17.21 3.97 5.61
N ARG A 86 -16.02 4.41 5.20
CA ARG A 86 -15.58 4.47 3.80
C ARG A 86 -14.74 3.26 3.40
N SER A 87 -14.78 2.20 4.21
CA SER A 87 -13.99 0.99 4.03
C SER A 87 -12.49 1.26 3.88
N GLN A 88 -11.97 2.19 4.69
CA GLN A 88 -10.54 2.47 4.83
C GLN A 88 -10.01 1.94 6.15
N PHE A 89 -8.72 1.60 6.20
CA PHE A 89 -8.02 1.22 7.41
C PHE A 89 -7.78 2.43 8.31
N GLU A 90 -8.19 2.31 9.58
CA GLU A 90 -7.87 3.27 10.63
C GLU A 90 -6.65 2.81 11.45
N VAL A 91 -5.72 3.74 11.74
CA VAL A 91 -4.44 3.48 12.43
C VAL A 91 -3.70 2.26 11.85
N ALA A 92 -3.46 2.28 10.53
CA ALA A 92 -2.87 1.15 9.81
C ALA A 92 -1.34 1.11 9.90
N ALA A 93 -0.79 -0.07 10.19
CA ALA A 93 0.65 -0.34 10.18
C ALA A 93 0.99 -1.58 9.36
N PHE A 94 2.15 -1.53 8.71
CA PHE A 94 2.73 -2.68 8.04
C PHE A 94 3.09 -3.74 9.09
N ASN A 95 2.82 -5.00 8.79
CA ASN A 95 3.21 -6.12 9.63
C ASN A 95 4.35 -6.91 8.98
N ARG A 96 4.09 -7.53 7.83
CA ARG A 96 5.08 -8.34 7.09
C ARG A 96 4.74 -8.46 5.62
N THR A 97 5.73 -8.76 4.79
CA THR A 97 5.48 -9.20 3.41
C THR A 97 4.98 -10.65 3.36
N VAL A 98 4.23 -10.95 2.31
CA VAL A 98 3.91 -12.34 1.93
C VAL A 98 4.80 -12.70 0.75
N ALA A 99 5.37 -13.92 0.80
CA ALA A 99 6.07 -14.50 -0.33
C ALA A 99 5.13 -14.75 -1.51
#